data_AF-A0A1Q7IXU7-F1
#
_entry.id   AF-A0A1Q7IXU7-F1
#
_cell.length_a   1.000
_cell.length_b   1.000
_cell.length_c   1.000
_cell.angle_alpha   90.00
_cell.angle_beta   90.00
_cell.angle_gamma   90.00
#
_symmetry.space_group_name_H-M   'P 1'
#
loop_
_entity.id
_entity.type
_entity.pdbx_description
1 polymer ?
#
loop_
_entity_poly.entity_id
_entity_poly.type
_entity_poly.pdbx_seq_one_letter_code
_entity_poly.pdbx_strand_id
1 'polypeptide(L)'
;MDGELDADRAERACHGLREVASVQTWLCYHVIGDCLRGDRAPTWGISKRFAARLAAEPTVLAPSRARPTPAAVAWAVAATVAAVGVVGWVALTTMPLPPSAIATAQRVDEVRAADLRRPVVNEYLLAHQEYSPTTAIQGVRPYLRAVTADPQDASK
;
A
#
# COMPACT_ATOMS: atom_id res chain seq x y z
N MET A 1 10.55 33.24 33.20
CA MET A 1 10.73 31.78 33.33
C MET A 1 11.87 31.31 32.46
N ASP A 2 12.39 30.12 32.74
CA ASP A 2 13.57 29.48 32.13
C ASP A 2 13.25 28.65 30.88
N GLY A 3 12.02 28.14 30.74
CA GLY A 3 11.60 27.38 29.55
C GLY A 3 11.85 25.87 29.62
N GLU A 4 12.15 25.35 30.81
CA GLU A 4 12.51 23.94 31.04
C GLU A 4 11.30 22.98 31.12
N LEU A 5 10.08 23.50 30.97
CA LEU A 5 8.85 22.70 31.02
C LEU A 5 8.64 21.94 29.71
N ASP A 6 8.34 20.65 29.80
CA ASP A 6 7.80 19.89 28.67
C ASP A 6 6.45 20.46 28.20
N ALA A 7 6.04 20.11 26.98
CA ALA A 7 4.84 20.66 26.35
C ALA A 7 3.57 20.45 27.19
N ASP A 8 3.40 19.26 27.77
CA ASP A 8 2.22 18.92 28.56
C ASP A 8 2.17 19.71 29.88
N ARG A 9 3.33 19.90 30.54
CA ARG A 9 3.44 20.70 31.76
C ARG A 9 3.25 22.18 31.47
N ALA A 10 3.79 22.68 30.35
CA ALA A 10 3.59 24.05 29.91
C ALA A 10 2.10 24.33 29.65
N GLU A 11 1.40 23.40 28.98
CA GLU A 11 -0.05 23.51 28.76
C GLU A 11 -0.83 23.54 30.08
N ARG A 12 -0.53 22.64 31.03
CA ARG A 12 -1.16 22.66 32.36
C ARG A 12 -0.90 23.96 33.11
N ALA A 13 0.33 24.48 33.07
CA ALA A 13 0.66 25.77 33.68
C ALA A 13 -0.14 26.92 33.04
N CYS A 14 -0.24 26.94 31.71
CA CYS A 14 -1.06 27.90 30.97
C CYS A 14 -2.55 27.83 31.35
N HIS A 15 -3.10 26.63 31.53
CA HIS A 15 -4.47 26.46 32.03
C HIS A 15 -4.65 27.03 33.44
N GLY A 16 -3.65 26.85 34.32
CA GLY A 16 -3.65 27.41 35.67
C GLY A 16 -3.60 28.93 35.73
N LEU A 17 -3.09 29.61 34.70
CA LEU A 17 -3.07 31.09 34.61
C LEU A 17 -4.47 31.73 34.47
N ARG A 18 -5.54 30.93 34.44
CA ARG A 18 -6.92 31.43 34.58
C ARG A 18 -7.22 31.92 35.99
N GLU A 19 -6.49 31.41 36.99
CA GLU A 19 -6.66 31.81 38.38
C GLU A 19 -5.84 33.07 38.71
N VAL A 20 -6.46 34.02 39.41
CA VAL A 20 -5.82 35.29 39.78
C VAL A 20 -4.55 35.07 40.61
N ALA A 21 -4.58 34.11 41.55
CA ALA A 21 -3.42 33.78 42.39
C ALA A 21 -2.23 33.28 41.55
N SER A 22 -2.46 32.40 40.58
CA SER A 22 -1.44 31.90 39.65
C SER A 22 -0.81 33.03 38.83
N VAL A 23 -1.62 33.98 38.35
CA VAL A 23 -1.12 35.16 37.63
C VAL A 23 -0.24 36.04 38.53
N GLN A 24 -0.61 36.24 39.79
CA GLN A 24 0.21 37.04 40.72
C GLN A 24 1.57 36.39 41.00
N THR A 25 1.60 35.07 41.23
CA THR A 25 2.85 34.33 41.40
C THR A 25 3.73 34.41 40.15
N TRP A 26 3.12 34.24 38.97
CA TRP A 26 3.81 34.38 37.69
C TRP A 26 4.44 35.78 37.51
N LEU A 27 3.68 36.84 37.79
CA LEU A 27 4.18 38.22 37.72
C LEU A 27 5.33 38.45 38.70
N CYS A 28 5.22 37.93 39.93
CA CYS A 28 6.26 38.05 40.94
C CYS A 28 7.60 37.47 40.45
N TYR A 29 7.59 36.26 39.87
CA TYR A 29 8.81 35.66 39.32
C TYR A 29 9.41 36.46 38.16
N HIS A 30 8.58 37.02 37.29
CA HIS A 30 9.07 37.87 36.22
C HIS A 30 9.69 39.16 36.75
N VAL A 31 9.05 39.84 37.72
CA VAL A 31 9.60 41.05 38.34
C VAL A 31 10.94 40.77 39.04
N ILE A 32 11.05 39.68 39.79
CA ILE A 32 12.33 39.28 40.41
C ILE A 32 13.39 39.07 39.32
N GLY A 33 13.05 38.34 38.26
CA GLY A 33 13.97 38.10 37.14
C GLY A 33 14.42 39.38 36.44
N ASP A 34 13.51 40.31 36.20
CA ASP A 34 13.80 41.59 35.55
C ASP A 34 14.71 42.46 36.44
N CYS A 35 14.44 42.51 37.75
CA CYS A 35 15.32 43.17 38.72
C CYS A 35 16.73 42.59 38.73
N LEU A 36 16.87 41.25 38.67
CA LEU A 36 18.18 40.59 38.65
C LEU A 36 18.97 40.85 37.36
N ARG A 37 18.28 41.05 36.22
CA ARG A 37 18.89 41.40 34.93
C ARG A 37 19.23 42.90 34.80
N GLY A 38 18.74 43.74 35.72
CA GLY A 38 18.84 45.19 35.59
C GLY A 38 17.90 45.78 34.54
N ASP A 39 16.87 45.02 34.14
CA ASP A 39 15.84 45.51 33.23
C ASP A 39 14.98 46.57 33.93
N ARG A 40 14.45 47.51 33.14
CA ARG A 40 13.56 48.54 33.68
C ARG A 40 12.25 47.90 34.13
N ALA A 41 11.79 48.30 35.31
CA ALA A 41 10.49 47.88 35.81
C ALA A 41 9.40 48.21 34.76
N PRO A 42 8.49 47.28 34.48
CA PRO A 42 7.40 47.52 33.54
C PRO A 42 6.55 48.70 34.02
N THR A 43 6.08 49.52 33.08
CA THR A 43 5.18 50.64 33.42
C THR A 43 3.93 50.10 34.12
N TRP A 44 3.58 50.70 35.25
CA TRP A 44 2.45 50.25 36.05
C TRP A 44 1.15 50.20 35.22
N GLY A 45 0.39 49.11 35.37
CA GLY A 45 -0.88 48.94 34.66
C GLY A 45 -0.77 48.61 33.16
N ILE A 46 0.42 48.31 32.63
CA ILE A 46 0.59 47.92 31.21
C ILE A 46 -0.30 46.74 30.83
N SER A 47 -0.34 45.68 31.64
CA SER A 47 -1.14 44.48 31.35
C SER A 47 -2.64 44.80 31.28
N LYS A 48 -3.15 45.66 32.17
CA LYS A 48 -4.55 46.11 32.16
C LYS A 48 -4.88 46.94 30.92
N ARG A 49 -3.99 47.88 30.55
CA ARG A 49 -4.15 48.71 29.35
C ARG A 49 -4.05 47.88 28.07
N PHE A 50 -3.13 46.92 28.04
CA PHE A 50 -2.96 45.99 26.93
C PHE A 50 -4.22 45.12 26.76
N ALA A 51 -4.70 44.48 27.84
CA ALA A 51 -5.91 43.67 27.80
C ALA A 51 -7.14 44.48 27.34
N ALA A 52 -7.28 45.73 27.81
CA ALA A 52 -8.37 46.61 27.38
C ALA A 52 -8.29 46.97 25.89
N ARG A 53 -7.09 47.24 25.37
CA ARG A 53 -6.89 47.51 23.94
C ARG A 53 -7.13 46.27 23.09
N LEU A 54 -6.59 45.12 23.51
CA LEU A 54 -6.77 43.83 22.83
C LEU A 54 -8.25 43.43 22.76
N ALA A 55 -9.01 43.65 23.83
CA ALA A 55 -10.45 43.39 23.85
C ALA A 55 -11.25 44.33 22.93
N ALA A 56 -10.71 45.52 22.64
CA ALA A 56 -11.31 46.49 21.73
C ALA A 56 -10.87 46.29 20.28
N GLU A 57 -9.90 45.41 20.01
CA GLU A 57 -9.50 45.10 18.64
C GLU A 57 -10.62 44.32 17.93
N PRO A 58 -10.99 44.71 16.69
CA PRO A 58 -11.94 43.93 15.91
C PRO A 58 -11.35 42.53 15.70
N THR A 59 -12.06 41.49 16.14
CA THR A 59 -11.59 40.11 15.98
C THR A 59 -11.46 39.82 14.48
N VAL A 60 -10.24 39.89 13.95
CA VAL A 60 -9.92 39.42 12.61
C VAL A 60 -10.01 37.90 12.68
N LEU A 61 -11.20 37.36 12.43
CA LEU A 61 -11.39 35.94 12.22
C LEU A 61 -10.45 35.56 11.07
N ALA A 62 -9.36 34.89 11.40
CA ALA A 62 -8.53 34.24 10.39
C ALA A 62 -9.47 33.43 9.49
N PRO A 63 -9.31 33.47 8.15
CA PRO A 63 -10.20 32.77 7.25
C PRO A 63 -10.31 31.32 7.70
N SER A 64 -11.53 30.90 8.05
CA SER A 64 -11.80 29.54 8.48
C SER A 64 -11.22 28.60 7.42
N ARG A 65 -10.41 27.61 7.85
CA ARG A 65 -9.84 26.62 6.93
C ARG A 65 -11.00 26.01 6.14
N ALA A 66 -10.98 26.20 4.82
CA ALA A 66 -12.01 25.64 3.95
C ALA A 66 -12.04 24.12 4.14
N ARG A 67 -13.17 23.59 4.59
CA ARG A 67 -13.37 22.14 4.70
C ARG A 67 -13.41 21.58 3.26
N PRO A 68 -12.76 20.43 2.97
CA PRO A 68 -12.85 19.83 1.65
C PRO A 68 -14.32 19.57 1.29
N THR A 69 -14.66 19.85 0.02
CA THR A 69 -16.01 19.58 -0.49
C THR A 69 -16.25 18.07 -0.52
N PRO A 70 -17.51 17.61 -0.42
CA PRO A 70 -17.83 16.17 -0.52
C PRO A 70 -17.32 15.58 -1.83
N ALA A 71 -17.30 16.37 -2.91
CA ALA A 71 -16.71 15.98 -4.19
C ALA A 71 -15.20 15.72 -4.08
N ALA A 72 -14.43 16.60 -3.42
CA ALA A 72 -13.00 16.40 -3.22
C ALA A 72 -12.69 15.11 -2.43
N VAL A 73 -13.51 14.81 -1.42
CA VAL A 73 -13.42 13.54 -0.67
C VAL A 73 -13.74 12.34 -1.57
N ALA A 74 -14.80 12.43 -2.37
CA ALA A 74 -15.18 11.36 -3.30
C ALA A 74 -14.07 11.08 -4.33
N TRP A 75 -13.44 12.11 -4.89
CA TRP A 75 -12.29 11.96 -5.79
C TRP A 75 -11.08 11.33 -5.11
N ALA A 76 -10.78 11.70 -3.86
CA ALA A 76 -9.67 11.09 -3.11
C ALA A 76 -9.89 9.59 -2.86
N VAL A 77 -11.13 9.21 -2.52
CA VAL A 77 -11.51 7.80 -2.37
C VAL A 77 -11.41 7.07 -3.71
N ALA A 78 -11.96 7.63 -4.78
CA ALA A 78 -11.89 7.04 -6.12
C ALA A 78 -10.44 6.84 -6.58
N ALA A 79 -9.56 7.83 -6.34
CA ALA A 79 -8.13 7.74 -6.65
C ALA A 79 -7.44 6.61 -5.88
N THR A 80 -7.80 6.41 -4.61
CA THR A 80 -7.25 5.32 -3.79
C THR A 80 -7.68 3.96 -4.31
N VAL A 81 -8.96 3.78 -4.66
CA VAL A 81 -9.48 2.54 -5.25
C VAL A 81 -8.80 2.26 -6.60
N ALA A 82 -8.64 3.28 -7.45
CA ALA A 82 -7.95 3.14 -8.73
C ALA A 82 -6.47 2.73 -8.55
N ALA A 83 -5.75 3.36 -7.61
CA ALA A 83 -4.36 3.03 -7.32
C ALA A 83 -4.21 1.57 -6.85
N VAL A 84 -5.05 1.11 -5.92
CA VAL A 84 -5.06 -0.30 -5.47
C VAL A 84 -5.38 -1.26 -6.62
N GLY A 85 -6.32 -0.89 -7.50
CA GLY A 85 -6.66 -1.68 -8.67
C GLY A 85 -5.49 -1.85 -9.64
N VAL A 86 -4.76 -0.76 -9.94
CA VAL A 86 -3.56 -0.80 -10.80
C VAL A 86 -2.47 -1.66 -10.16
N VAL A 87 -2.21 -1.50 -8.86
CA VAL A 87 -1.22 -2.32 -8.15
C VAL A 87 -1.59 -3.80 -8.18
N GLY A 88 -2.86 -4.14 -7.95
CA GLY A 88 -3.36 -5.51 -8.02
C GLY A 88 -3.23 -6.11 -9.42
N TRP A 89 -3.58 -5.35 -10.47
CA TRP A 89 -3.42 -5.79 -11.86
C TRP A 89 -1.95 -6.08 -12.20
N VAL A 90 -1.05 -5.16 -11.85
CA VAL A 90 0.40 -5.36 -12.06
C VAL A 90 0.84 -6.63 -11.34
N ALA A 91 0.50 -6.81 -10.07
CA ALA A 91 0.85 -8.01 -9.31
C ALA A 91 0.39 -9.31 -10.00
N LEU A 92 -0.84 -9.36 -10.52
CA LEU A 92 -1.35 -10.52 -11.26
C LEU A 92 -0.58 -10.80 -12.55
N THR A 93 -0.13 -9.76 -13.26
CA THR A 93 0.59 -9.90 -14.54
C THR A 93 2.08 -10.15 -14.39
N THR A 94 2.70 -9.72 -13.29
CA THR A 94 4.16 -9.81 -13.08
C THR A 94 4.57 -10.95 -12.16
N MET A 95 3.65 -11.56 -11.41
CA MET A 95 4.00 -12.71 -10.56
C MET A 95 4.16 -13.98 -11.40
N PRO A 96 5.30 -14.69 -11.27
CA PRO A 96 5.50 -15.96 -11.95
C PRO A 96 4.50 -17.00 -11.43
N LEU A 97 3.83 -17.68 -12.35
CA LEU A 97 2.87 -18.73 -12.03
C LEU A 97 3.59 -19.85 -11.25
N PRO A 98 3.03 -20.38 -10.14
CA PRO A 98 3.68 -21.47 -9.42
C PRO A 98 3.87 -22.68 -10.33
N PRO A 99 4.98 -23.42 -10.21
CA PRO A 99 5.30 -24.53 -11.12
C PRO A 99 4.23 -25.63 -11.13
N SER A 100 3.44 -25.75 -10.05
CA SER A 100 2.30 -26.66 -9.96
C SER A 100 1.14 -26.28 -10.90
N ALA A 101 0.91 -24.99 -11.14
CA ALA A 101 -0.15 -24.53 -12.05
C ALA A 101 0.22 -24.78 -13.52
N ILE A 102 1.51 -24.64 -13.86
CA ILE A 102 2.05 -24.96 -15.19
C ILE A 102 1.93 -26.47 -15.47
N ALA A 103 2.32 -27.32 -14.50
CA ALA A 103 2.20 -28.77 -14.64
C ALA A 103 0.75 -29.26 -14.79
N THR A 104 -0.20 -28.56 -14.15
CA THR A 104 -1.64 -28.90 -14.25
C THR A 104 -2.21 -28.52 -15.62
N ALA A 105 -1.84 -27.35 -16.15
CA ALA A 105 -2.25 -26.92 -17.49
C ALA A 105 -1.70 -27.86 -18.58
N GLN A 106 -0.43 -28.27 -18.47
CA GLN A 106 0.18 -29.22 -19.42
C GLN A 106 -0.52 -30.59 -19.40
N ARG A 107 -0.90 -31.09 -18.21
CA ARG A 107 -1.64 -32.36 -18.09
C ARG A 107 -3.03 -32.29 -18.74
N VAL A 108 -3.72 -31.15 -18.64
CA VAL A 108 -5.05 -30.97 -19.26
C VAL A 108 -4.95 -30.93 -20.79
N ASP A 109 -3.93 -30.27 -21.34
CA ASP A 109 -3.68 -30.28 -22.80
C ASP A 109 -3.28 -31.67 -23.30
N GLU A 110 -2.48 -32.42 -22.54
CA GLU A 110 -2.11 -33.81 -22.89
C GLU A 110 -3.32 -34.75 -22.89
N VAL A 111 -4.23 -34.63 -21.92
CA VAL A 111 -5.47 -35.44 -21.88
C VAL A 111 -6.37 -35.09 -23.07
N ARG A 112 -6.51 -33.81 -23.40
CA ARG A 112 -7.32 -33.36 -24.55
C ARG A 112 -6.72 -33.80 -25.89
N ALA A 113 -5.38 -33.81 -26.01
CA ALA A 113 -4.70 -34.32 -27.18
C ALA A 113 -4.80 -35.86 -27.29
N ALA A 114 -4.80 -36.58 -26.17
CA ALA A 114 -5.00 -38.03 -26.13
C ALA A 114 -6.43 -38.42 -26.54
N ASP A 115 -7.46 -37.66 -26.12
CA ASP A 115 -8.86 -37.91 -26.51
C ASP A 115 -9.12 -37.72 -28.02
N LEU A 116 -8.37 -36.84 -28.68
CA LEU A 116 -8.44 -36.64 -30.14
C LEU A 116 -7.68 -37.72 -30.93
N ARG A 117 -6.79 -38.47 -30.28
CA ARG A 117 -6.00 -39.53 -30.91
C ARG A 117 -6.74 -40.85 -30.79
N ARG A 118 -7.61 -41.16 -31.76
CA ARG A 118 -8.19 -42.51 -31.88
C ARG A 118 -7.05 -43.52 -32.01
N PRO A 119 -6.94 -44.53 -31.12
CA PRO A 119 -5.88 -45.53 -31.25
C PRO A 119 -6.23 -46.42 -32.45
N VAL A 120 -5.62 -46.13 -33.61
CA VAL A 120 -5.58 -47.10 -34.70
C VAL A 120 -4.54 -48.14 -34.28
N VAL A 121 -5.02 -49.19 -33.63
CA VAL A 121 -4.18 -50.33 -33.24
C VAL A 121 -3.84 -51.06 -34.53
N ASN A 122 -2.65 -50.80 -35.08
CA ASN A 122 -2.16 -51.56 -36.23
C ASN A 122 -1.61 -52.89 -35.70
N GLU A 123 -2.43 -53.94 -35.79
CA GLU A 123 -2.14 -55.29 -35.30
C GLU A 123 -0.82 -55.85 -35.86
N TYR A 124 -0.45 -55.46 -37.09
CA TYR A 124 0.83 -55.82 -37.70
C TYR A 124 2.03 -55.22 -36.94
N LEU A 125 1.91 -53.97 -36.46
CA LEU A 125 2.97 -53.31 -35.68
C LEU A 125 3.07 -53.87 -34.26
N LEU A 126 1.95 -54.31 -33.67
CA LEU A 126 1.96 -54.96 -32.36
C LEU A 126 2.70 -56.30 -32.42
N ALA A 127 2.37 -57.13 -33.41
CA ALA A 127 3.04 -58.43 -33.61
C ALA A 127 4.55 -58.27 -33.90
N HIS A 128 4.95 -57.19 -34.59
CA HIS A 128 6.36 -56.91 -34.87
C HIS A 128 7.13 -56.42 -33.63
N GLN A 129 6.48 -55.71 -32.71
CA GLN A 129 7.10 -55.27 -31.45
C GLN A 129 7.33 -56.43 -30.47
N GLU A 130 6.44 -57.41 -30.45
CA GLU A 130 6.54 -58.56 -29.55
C GLU A 130 7.74 -59.47 -29.88
N TYR A 131 8.14 -59.51 -31.16
CA TYR A 131 9.27 -60.30 -31.65
C TYR A 131 10.59 -59.54 -31.82
N SER A 132 10.58 -58.21 -31.64
CA SER A 132 11.80 -57.40 -31.73
C SER A 132 11.87 -56.43 -30.55
N PRO A 133 12.41 -56.84 -29.39
CA PRO A 133 12.65 -55.92 -28.30
C PRO A 133 13.71 -54.93 -28.76
N THR A 134 13.29 -53.72 -29.12
CA THR A 134 14.22 -52.61 -29.31
C THR A 134 14.84 -52.33 -27.94
N THR A 135 16.09 -52.76 -27.77
CA THR A 135 16.94 -52.39 -26.64
C THR A 135 16.90 -50.88 -26.50
N ALA A 136 16.28 -50.40 -25.42
CA ALA A 136 16.32 -49.00 -25.05
C ALA A 136 17.78 -48.65 -24.73
N ILE A 137 18.50 -48.10 -25.71
CA ILE A 137 19.78 -47.45 -25.45
C ILE A 137 19.47 -46.24 -24.55
N GLN A 138 19.86 -46.37 -23.30
CA GLN A 138 19.65 -45.40 -22.23
C GLN A 138 20.32 -44.06 -22.64
N GLY A 139 19.52 -43.09 -23.10
CA GLY A 139 20.01 -41.73 -23.39
C GLY A 139 19.44 -41.03 -24.62
N VAL A 140 18.73 -41.73 -25.52
CA VAL A 140 18.12 -41.11 -26.72
C VAL A 140 16.60 -41.18 -26.62
N ARG A 141 15.93 -40.04 -26.51
CA ARG A 141 14.47 -39.93 -26.54
C ARG A 141 13.95 -40.42 -27.91
N PRO A 142 13.02 -41.38 -27.98
CA PRO A 142 12.45 -41.80 -29.26
C PRO A 142 11.67 -40.64 -29.91
N TYR A 143 12.11 -40.20 -31.08
CA TYR A 143 11.34 -39.27 -31.90
C TYR A 143 10.24 -40.04 -32.63
N LEU A 144 9.03 -40.07 -32.05
CA LEU A 144 7.85 -40.52 -32.79
C LEU A 144 7.45 -39.43 -33.79
N ARG A 145 7.87 -39.58 -35.05
CA ARG A 145 7.31 -38.82 -36.17
C ARG A 145 5.99 -39.47 -36.56
N ALA A 146 4.87 -38.81 -36.25
CA ALA A 146 3.56 -39.28 -36.70
C ALA A 146 3.46 -39.12 -38.22
N VAL A 147 3.49 -40.23 -38.95
CA VAL A 147 3.10 -40.29 -40.36
C VAL A 147 1.63 -40.69 -40.38
N THR A 148 0.77 -39.78 -40.83
CA THR A 148 -0.62 -40.10 -41.16
C THR A 148 -0.62 -40.78 -42.54
N ALA A 149 -0.92 -42.08 -42.59
CA ALA A 149 -1.24 -42.75 -43.84
C ALA A 149 -2.69 -42.38 -44.21
N ASP A 150 -2.86 -41.73 -45.35
CA ASP A 150 -4.17 -41.40 -45.92
C ASP A 150 -4.75 -42.66 -46.60
N PRO A 151 -5.95 -43.15 -46.21
CA PRO A 151 -6.54 -44.33 -46.83
C PRO A 151 -7.29 -43.93 -48.10
N GLN A 152 -6.59 -43.64 -49.20
CA GLN A 152 -7.25 -43.46 -50.51
C GLN A 152 -6.63 -44.18 -51.71
N ASP A 153 -5.53 -44.93 -51.58
CA ASP A 153 -5.00 -45.73 -52.69
C ASP A 153 -5.17 -47.24 -52.45
N ALA A 154 -6.41 -47.72 -52.54
CA ALA A 154 -6.72 -49.13 -52.74
C ALA A 154 -8.03 -49.30 -53.54
N SER A 155 -8.08 -48.73 -54.74
CA SER A 155 -8.95 -49.29 -55.79
C SER A 155 -8.31 -49.10 -57.17
N LYS A 156 -7.71 -50.17 -57.69
CA LYS A 156 -7.77 -50.57 -59.09
C LYS A 156 -7.38 -52.04 -59.21
#